data_AF-A0A158J6Y3-F1
#
_entry.id   AF-A0A158J6Y3-F1
#
_cell.length_a   1.000
_cell.length_b   1.000
_cell.length_c   1.000
_cell.angle_alpha   90.00
_cell.angle_beta   90.00
_cell.angle_gamma   90.00
#
_symmetry.space_group_name_H-M   'P 1'
#
loop_
_entity.id
_entity.type
_entity.pdbx_description
1 polymer ?
#
loop_
_entity_poly.entity_id
_entity_poly.type
_entity_poly.pdbx_seq_one_letter_code
_entity_poly.pdbx_strand_id
1 'polypeptide(L)'
;MNSTEHAYEEQDSQLTDFAEIRDAASSPEELAAIVADALRAKRCVVSIPVDARVAEVCAGHTAAFGEVHIGEKTAIVEYSDTRDKMFAVLALNGQVIGVVQVSGPQERRHFDEHDLKLLRILGMFVTKAVEADRLQKLVASPFARMTLKRSSDQTIGDIVAQSVQNPSQLSKMLARSFYREMTRAGFNFNQIIGAATEIISELASNVRKHSDRNQRREG
;
A
#
# COMPACT_ATOMS: atom_id res chain seq x y z
N MET A 1 29.46 15.85 48.13
CA MET A 1 28.07 15.53 47.75
C MET A 1 27.81 16.19 46.41
N ASN A 2 27.80 15.39 45.35
CA ASN A 2 27.23 15.66 44.02
C ASN A 2 27.57 14.43 43.18
N SER A 3 26.56 13.66 42.75
CA SER A 3 26.58 12.77 41.58
C SER A 3 25.32 11.89 41.60
N THR A 4 24.22 12.38 41.05
CA THR A 4 23.11 11.56 40.53
C THR A 4 22.32 12.39 39.53
N GLU A 5 22.87 12.59 38.33
CA GLU A 5 22.14 13.26 37.23
C GLU A 5 22.50 12.71 35.85
N HIS A 6 22.89 11.43 35.74
CA HIS A 6 23.30 10.82 34.46
C HIS A 6 22.58 9.53 34.09
N ALA A 7 21.38 9.26 34.63
CA ALA A 7 20.67 8.01 34.34
C ALA A 7 19.41 8.15 33.46
N TYR A 8 19.05 9.36 33.00
CA TYR A 8 17.77 9.58 32.29
C TYR A 8 17.89 9.96 30.81
N GLU A 9 19.10 10.13 30.25
CA GLU A 9 19.27 10.53 28.84
C GLU A 9 19.53 9.36 27.87
N GLU A 10 19.91 8.17 28.35
CA GLU A 10 20.25 7.04 27.46
C GLU A 10 19.05 6.24 26.92
N GLN A 11 17.85 6.37 27.53
CA GLN A 11 16.66 5.64 27.08
C GLN A 11 15.88 6.32 25.94
N ASP A 12 16.03 7.63 25.76
CA ASP A 12 15.34 8.35 24.67
C ASP A 12 16.06 8.18 23.32
N SER A 13 17.37 7.89 23.35
CA SER A 13 18.20 7.70 22.15
C SER A 13 17.96 6.35 21.45
N GLN A 14 17.49 5.31 22.17
CA GLN A 14 17.15 4.01 21.56
C GLN A 14 15.75 3.99 20.91
N LEU A 15 14.87 4.93 21.26
CA LEU A 15 13.55 5.08 20.62
C LEU A 15 13.62 5.87 19.31
N THR A 16 14.64 6.71 19.13
CA THR A 16 14.91 7.43 17.88
C THR A 16 15.54 6.56 16.79
N ASP A 17 16.22 5.47 17.14
CA ASP A 17 16.90 4.60 16.16
C ASP A 17 15.92 3.74 15.33
N PHE A 18 14.71 3.49 15.84
CA PHE A 18 13.64 2.85 15.05
C PHE A 18 12.94 3.79 14.06
N ALA A 19 13.16 5.10 14.17
CA ALA A 19 12.60 6.10 13.24
C ALA A 19 13.51 6.35 12.03
N GLU A 20 14.77 5.89 12.05
CA GLU A 20 15.76 6.11 11.00
C GLU A 20 16.10 4.86 10.17
N ILE A 21 15.26 3.82 10.20
CA ILE A 21 15.22 2.87 9.08
C ILE A 21 14.59 3.62 7.91
N ARG A 22 15.45 4.30 7.16
CA ARG A 22 15.13 5.05 5.95
C ARG A 22 14.14 4.27 5.09
N ASP A 23 13.08 5.00 4.81
CA ASP A 23 11.95 4.81 3.91
C ASP A 23 12.36 4.54 2.45
N ALA A 24 13.31 3.62 2.22
CA ALA A 24 13.99 3.43 0.94
C ALA A 24 13.31 2.41 0.01
N ALA A 25 12.12 1.92 0.38
CA ALA A 25 11.40 0.88 -0.38
C ALA A 25 9.87 1.10 -0.44
N SER A 26 9.39 2.31 -0.16
CA SER A 26 7.97 2.54 0.18
C SER A 26 7.15 3.22 -0.90
N SER A 27 7.78 3.83 -1.92
CA SER A 27 7.06 4.42 -3.04
C SER A 27 6.89 3.40 -4.19
N PRO A 28 5.71 3.35 -4.84
CA PRO A 28 5.52 2.54 -6.06
C PRO A 28 6.55 2.86 -7.14
N GLU A 29 7.04 4.10 -7.21
CA GLU A 29 8.08 4.58 -8.13
C GLU A 29 9.44 3.93 -7.88
N GLU A 30 9.89 3.83 -6.62
CA GLU A 30 11.15 3.15 -6.27
C GLU A 30 11.08 1.65 -6.54
N LEU A 31 9.96 1.02 -6.17
CA LEU A 31 9.73 -0.38 -6.50
C LEU A 31 9.75 -0.61 -8.01
N ALA A 32 9.18 0.31 -8.78
CA ALA A 32 9.25 0.26 -10.24
C ALA A 32 10.69 0.40 -10.75
N ALA A 33 11.50 1.30 -10.18
CA ALA A 33 12.91 1.45 -10.56
C ALA A 33 13.71 0.17 -10.28
N ILE A 34 13.56 -0.43 -9.10
CA ILE A 34 14.22 -1.70 -8.73
C ILE A 34 13.86 -2.81 -9.73
N VAL A 35 12.58 -2.92 -10.08
CA VAL A 35 12.10 -3.93 -11.04
C VAL A 35 12.65 -3.66 -12.45
N ALA A 36 12.66 -2.40 -12.89
CA ALA A 36 13.21 -2.03 -14.20
C ALA A 36 14.70 -2.38 -14.30
N ASP A 37 15.48 -2.09 -13.26
CA ASP A 37 16.92 -2.38 -13.20
C ASP A 37 17.18 -3.89 -13.19
N ALA A 38 16.44 -4.63 -12.36
CA ALA A 38 16.57 -6.09 -12.26
C ALA A 38 16.26 -6.81 -13.58
N LEU A 39 15.33 -6.26 -14.38
CA LEU A 39 14.91 -6.82 -15.67
C LEU A 39 15.60 -6.17 -16.87
N ARG A 40 16.54 -5.24 -16.66
CA ARG A 40 17.20 -4.46 -17.72
C ARG A 40 16.19 -3.88 -18.71
N ALA A 41 15.14 -3.25 -18.18
CA ALA A 41 14.05 -2.68 -18.95
C ALA A 41 14.10 -1.14 -18.98
N LYS A 42 13.53 -0.55 -20.02
CA LYS A 42 13.48 0.91 -20.20
C LYS A 42 12.44 1.55 -19.28
N ARG A 43 11.36 0.83 -18.97
CA ARG A 43 10.26 1.35 -18.16
C ARG A 43 9.63 0.23 -17.34
N CYS A 44 9.32 0.57 -16.09
CA CYS A 44 8.45 -0.21 -15.23
C CYS A 44 7.41 0.72 -14.61
N VAL A 45 6.20 0.23 -14.43
CA VAL A 45 5.11 0.94 -13.75
C VAL A 45 4.47 -0.02 -12.77
N VAL A 46 4.33 0.42 -11.52
CA VAL A 46 3.56 -0.29 -10.48
C VAL A 46 2.28 0.50 -10.25
N SER A 47 1.13 -0.14 -10.45
CA SER A 47 -0.18 0.48 -10.28
C SER A 47 -0.90 -0.13 -9.07
N ILE A 48 -1.10 0.67 -8.02
CA ILE A 48 -1.74 0.29 -6.74
C ILE A 48 -2.43 1.53 -6.14
N PRO A 49 -3.64 1.41 -5.55
CA PRO A 49 -4.54 0.26 -5.65
C PRO A 49 -5.13 0.17 -7.05
N VAL A 50 -5.39 -1.04 -7.55
CA VAL A 50 -6.08 -1.18 -8.83
C VAL A 50 -7.59 -1.13 -8.66
N ASP A 51 -8.22 -0.66 -9.73
CA ASP A 51 -9.65 -0.71 -9.93
C ASP A 51 -10.17 -2.16 -9.92
N ALA A 52 -11.38 -2.39 -9.40
CA ALA A 52 -12.02 -3.71 -9.40
C ALA A 52 -12.09 -4.36 -10.78
N ARG A 53 -12.17 -3.55 -11.84
CA ARG A 53 -12.13 -4.00 -13.25
C ARG A 53 -10.79 -4.61 -13.64
N VAL A 54 -9.69 -4.07 -13.11
CA VAL A 54 -8.36 -4.65 -13.32
C VAL A 54 -8.27 -6.00 -12.64
N ALA A 55 -8.83 -6.13 -11.42
CA ALA A 55 -8.91 -7.41 -10.74
C ALA A 55 -9.70 -8.46 -11.53
N GLU A 56 -10.76 -8.05 -12.22
CA GLU A 56 -11.56 -8.93 -13.10
C GLU A 56 -10.78 -9.39 -14.33
N VAL A 57 -10.18 -8.46 -15.10
CA VAL A 57 -9.44 -8.84 -16.32
C VAL A 57 -8.15 -9.60 -16.03
N CYS A 58 -7.56 -9.37 -14.86
CA CYS A 58 -6.40 -10.11 -14.39
C CYS A 58 -6.77 -11.40 -13.65
N ALA A 59 -8.06 -11.69 -13.43
CA ALA A 59 -8.49 -12.92 -12.77
C ALA A 59 -8.00 -14.15 -13.58
N GLY A 60 -7.19 -15.00 -12.93
CA GLY A 60 -6.58 -16.17 -13.57
C GLY A 60 -5.19 -15.95 -14.18
N HIS A 61 -4.68 -14.71 -14.21
CA HIS A 61 -3.33 -14.39 -14.66
C HIS A 61 -2.39 -14.23 -13.47
N THR A 62 -1.15 -14.71 -13.60
CA THR A 62 -0.09 -14.39 -12.63
C THR A 62 0.97 -13.49 -13.27
N ALA A 63 1.39 -13.82 -14.49
CA ALA A 63 2.22 -12.98 -15.35
C ALA A 63 2.01 -13.38 -16.81
N ALA A 64 2.09 -12.44 -17.73
CA ALA A 64 2.02 -12.69 -19.18
C ALA A 64 2.78 -11.64 -19.99
N PHE A 65 3.12 -11.99 -21.24
CA PHE A 65 3.58 -11.02 -22.24
C PHE A 65 2.40 -10.19 -22.73
N GLY A 66 2.63 -8.89 -22.87
CA GLY A 66 1.57 -7.92 -23.14
C GLY A 66 1.52 -6.81 -22.11
N GLU A 67 0.39 -6.13 -22.07
CA GLU A 67 0.14 -5.00 -21.20
C GLU A 67 -1.31 -4.96 -20.73
N VAL A 68 -1.51 -4.31 -19.58
CA VAL A 68 -2.82 -4.03 -19.01
C VAL A 68 -3.13 -2.55 -19.23
N HIS A 69 -4.13 -2.30 -20.06
CA HIS A 69 -4.68 -0.97 -20.28
C HIS A 69 -5.73 -0.66 -19.23
N ILE A 70 -5.55 0.44 -18.51
CA ILE A 70 -6.49 0.92 -17.50
C ILE A 70 -7.04 2.26 -17.97
N GLY A 71 -8.26 2.26 -18.51
CA GLY A 71 -8.96 3.46 -18.93
C GLY A 71 -10.02 3.89 -17.91
N GLU A 72 -10.63 5.05 -18.15
CA GLU A 72 -11.67 5.62 -17.28
C GLU A 72 -12.85 4.65 -17.07
N LYS A 73 -13.25 3.92 -18.13
CA LYS A 73 -14.43 3.02 -18.14
C LYS A 73 -14.11 1.54 -18.32
N THR A 74 -12.90 1.19 -18.74
CA THR A 74 -12.54 -0.18 -19.10
C THR A 74 -11.16 -0.56 -18.60
N ALA A 75 -10.97 -1.84 -18.29
CA ALA A 75 -9.65 -2.44 -18.18
C ALA A 75 -9.56 -3.53 -19.27
N ILE A 76 -8.41 -3.66 -19.93
CA ILE A 76 -8.20 -4.65 -21.00
C ILE A 76 -6.78 -5.21 -20.87
N VAL A 77 -6.64 -6.52 -21.07
CA VAL A 77 -5.33 -7.17 -21.25
C VAL A 77 -5.08 -7.31 -22.75
N GLU A 78 -4.02 -6.67 -23.24
CA GLU A 78 -3.55 -6.82 -24.61
C GLU A 78 -2.31 -7.71 -24.62
N TYR A 79 -2.38 -8.83 -25.33
CA TYR A 79 -1.24 -9.74 -25.50
C TYR A 79 -0.36 -9.28 -26.66
N SER A 80 0.95 -9.39 -26.47
CA SER A 80 1.92 -8.95 -27.46
C SER A 80 2.77 -10.12 -27.96
N ASP A 81 2.71 -10.37 -29.28
CA ASP A 81 3.61 -11.31 -29.96
C ASP A 81 5.03 -10.76 -30.08
N THR A 82 5.19 -9.44 -30.06
CA THR A 82 6.52 -8.80 -30.04
C THR A 82 7.21 -8.98 -28.69
N ARG A 83 6.51 -9.29 -27.60
CA ARG A 83 7.10 -9.52 -26.26
C ARG A 83 8.05 -8.39 -25.81
N ASP A 84 7.80 -7.18 -26.27
CA ASP A 84 8.47 -5.96 -25.83
C ASP A 84 7.85 -5.41 -24.54
N LYS A 85 6.75 -6.03 -24.10
CA LYS A 85 6.01 -5.73 -22.87
C LYS A 85 5.63 -7.01 -22.15
N MET A 86 5.57 -6.94 -20.82
CA MET A 86 5.03 -7.98 -19.97
C MET A 86 4.48 -7.37 -18.69
N PHE A 87 3.57 -8.09 -18.04
CA PHE A 87 2.99 -7.69 -16.77
C PHE A 87 2.94 -8.86 -15.79
N ALA A 88 2.92 -8.55 -14.49
CA ALA A 88 2.57 -9.49 -13.44
C ALA A 88 1.50 -8.90 -12.51
N VAL A 89 0.63 -9.77 -12.04
CA VAL A 89 -0.46 -9.45 -11.13
C VAL A 89 0.05 -9.44 -9.71
N LEU A 90 -0.22 -8.37 -8.97
CA LEU A 90 0.09 -8.23 -7.56
C LEU A 90 -1.13 -8.69 -6.76
N ALA A 91 -1.02 -9.82 -6.06
CA ALA A 91 -2.13 -10.41 -5.32
C ALA A 91 -1.76 -10.65 -3.86
N LEU A 92 -2.59 -10.15 -2.96
CA LEU A 92 -2.45 -10.34 -1.52
C LEU A 92 -3.65 -11.14 -1.01
N ASN A 93 -3.40 -12.26 -0.33
CA ASN A 93 -4.43 -13.16 0.20
C ASN A 93 -5.48 -13.59 -0.84
N GLY A 94 -5.04 -13.82 -2.08
CA GLY A 94 -5.91 -14.21 -3.20
C GLY A 94 -6.69 -13.05 -3.84
N GLN A 95 -6.57 -11.83 -3.33
CA GLN A 95 -7.19 -10.64 -3.89
C GLN A 95 -6.15 -9.86 -4.72
N VAL A 96 -6.50 -9.51 -5.96
CA VAL A 96 -5.67 -8.62 -6.78
C VAL A 96 -5.67 -7.23 -6.16
N ILE A 97 -4.47 -6.73 -5.86
CA ILE A 97 -4.24 -5.39 -5.28
C ILE A 97 -3.55 -4.44 -6.25
N GLY A 98 -2.96 -4.97 -7.32
CA GLY A 98 -2.13 -4.21 -8.23
C GLY A 98 -1.70 -4.96 -9.48
N VAL A 99 -1.02 -4.24 -10.37
CA VAL A 99 -0.27 -4.80 -11.50
C VAL A 99 1.09 -4.12 -11.55
N VAL A 100 2.12 -4.89 -11.91
CA VAL A 100 3.42 -4.37 -12.34
C VAL A 100 3.58 -4.63 -13.83
N GLN A 101 3.92 -3.59 -14.58
CA GLN A 101 4.09 -3.64 -16.03
C GLN A 101 5.48 -3.17 -16.41
N VAL A 102 6.14 -3.94 -17.28
CA VAL A 102 7.50 -3.70 -17.73
C VAL A 102 7.52 -3.62 -19.24
N SER A 103 8.23 -2.63 -19.79
CA SER A 103 8.33 -2.43 -21.24
C SER A 103 9.72 -2.02 -21.70
N GLY A 104 10.02 -2.42 -22.94
CA GLY A 104 11.24 -2.08 -23.66
C GLY A 104 12.48 -2.73 -23.07
N PRO A 105 12.83 -3.97 -23.41
CA PRO A 105 14.13 -4.54 -23.04
C PRO A 105 15.27 -3.64 -23.55
N GLN A 106 16.31 -3.43 -22.74
CA GLN A 106 17.41 -2.51 -23.06
C GLN A 106 18.44 -3.14 -24.01
N GLU A 107 18.85 -4.38 -23.75
CA GLU A 107 19.95 -5.05 -24.46
C GLU A 107 19.47 -6.01 -25.56
N ARG A 108 18.19 -6.36 -25.53
CA ARG A 108 17.57 -7.35 -26.42
C ARG A 108 16.35 -6.76 -27.10
N ARG A 109 15.87 -7.41 -28.17
CA ARG A 109 14.65 -6.98 -28.88
C ARG A 109 13.37 -7.36 -28.15
N HIS A 110 13.38 -8.47 -27.40
CA HIS A 110 12.20 -9.07 -26.79
C HIS A 110 12.55 -9.64 -25.41
N PHE A 111 11.59 -9.65 -24.49
CA PHE A 111 11.66 -10.40 -23.25
C PHE A 111 11.48 -11.90 -23.52
N ASP A 112 12.18 -12.73 -22.75
CA ASP A 112 12.07 -14.19 -22.81
C ASP A 112 11.29 -14.77 -21.61
N GLU A 113 11.11 -16.09 -21.61
CA GLU A 113 10.38 -16.79 -20.54
C GLU A 113 11.07 -16.68 -19.16
N HIS A 114 12.38 -16.47 -19.12
CA HIS A 114 13.11 -16.24 -17.88
C HIS A 114 12.79 -14.85 -17.33
N ASP A 115 12.75 -13.84 -18.21
CA ASP A 115 12.33 -12.48 -17.83
C ASP A 115 10.91 -12.48 -17.25
N LEU A 116 9.98 -13.24 -17.86
CA LEU A 116 8.61 -13.36 -17.37
C LEU A 116 8.53 -14.06 -16.00
N LYS A 117 9.30 -15.13 -15.80
CA LYS A 117 9.41 -15.80 -14.50
C LYS A 117 10.02 -14.89 -13.44
N LEU A 118 11.04 -14.12 -13.80
CA LEU A 118 11.67 -13.15 -12.91
C LEU A 118 10.70 -12.04 -12.53
N LEU A 119 9.95 -11.49 -13.50
CA LEU A 119 8.90 -10.51 -13.23
C LEU A 119 7.83 -11.06 -12.28
N ARG A 120 7.42 -12.33 -12.43
CA ARG A 120 6.50 -12.99 -11.49
C ARG A 120 7.06 -13.02 -10.06
N ILE A 121 8.34 -13.34 -9.90
CA ILE A 121 9.00 -13.37 -8.58
C ILE A 121 9.10 -11.96 -7.99
N LEU A 122 9.54 -10.99 -8.80
CA LEU A 122 9.62 -9.59 -8.41
C LEU A 122 8.25 -9.02 -8.06
N GLY A 123 7.19 -9.41 -8.76
CA GLY A 123 5.81 -9.03 -8.42
C GLY A 123 5.39 -9.50 -7.02
N MET A 124 5.80 -10.71 -6.61
CA MET A 124 5.57 -11.16 -5.22
C MET A 124 6.33 -10.31 -4.21
N PHE A 125 7.58 -9.93 -4.52
CA PHE A 125 8.37 -9.03 -3.69
C PHE A 125 7.71 -7.65 -3.57
N VAL A 126 7.31 -7.04 -4.68
CA VAL A 126 6.58 -5.76 -4.71
C VAL A 126 5.31 -5.84 -3.86
N THR A 127 4.54 -6.93 -3.98
CA THR A 127 3.33 -7.15 -3.17
C THR A 127 3.64 -7.11 -1.68
N LYS A 128 4.74 -7.75 -1.25
CA LYS A 128 5.15 -7.80 0.16
C LYS A 128 5.71 -6.48 0.67
N ALA A 129 6.47 -5.75 -0.16
CA ALA A 129 6.93 -4.41 0.17
C ALA A 129 5.75 -3.45 0.42
N VAL A 130 4.74 -3.49 -0.46
CA VAL A 130 3.52 -2.68 -0.32
C VAL A 130 2.70 -3.07 0.90
N GLU A 131 2.59 -4.36 1.20
CA GLU A 131 1.93 -4.83 2.42
C GLU A 131 2.65 -4.30 3.68
N ALA A 132 3.98 -4.45 3.73
CA ALA A 132 4.79 -3.98 4.85
C ALA A 132 4.68 -2.46 5.05
N ASP A 133 4.76 -1.68 3.96
CA ASP A 133 4.60 -0.21 3.98
C ASP A 133 3.23 0.19 4.55
N ARG A 134 2.15 -0.44 4.08
CA ARG A 134 0.79 -0.19 4.60
C ARG A 134 0.70 -0.48 6.10
N LEU A 135 1.31 -1.57 6.55
CA LEU A 135 1.34 -1.94 7.97
C LEU A 135 2.15 -0.94 8.80
N GLN A 136 3.32 -0.54 8.32
CA GLN A 136 4.15 0.47 8.98
C GLN A 136 3.41 1.80 9.12
N LYS A 137 2.77 2.27 8.05
CA LYS A 137 1.94 3.50 8.07
C LYS A 137 0.76 3.39 9.03
N LEU A 138 0.13 2.22 9.12
CA LEU A 138 -0.95 1.98 10.08
C LEU A 138 -0.46 2.04 11.53
N VAL A 139 0.67 1.40 11.85
CA VAL A 139 1.25 1.40 13.21
C VAL A 139 1.80 2.77 13.61
N ALA A 140 2.41 3.49 12.66
CA ALA A 140 2.94 4.83 12.87
C ALA A 140 1.83 5.89 13.05
N SER A 141 0.59 5.57 12.68
CA SER A 141 -0.55 6.47 12.81
C SER A 141 -0.71 6.95 14.26
N PRO A 142 -0.90 8.26 14.50
CA PRO A 142 -1.18 8.81 15.83
C PRO A 142 -2.32 8.10 16.55
N PHE A 143 -3.32 7.61 15.79
CA PHE A 143 -4.45 6.84 16.31
C PHE A 143 -4.08 5.45 16.79
N ALA A 144 -3.23 4.73 16.04
CA ALA A 144 -2.72 3.42 16.45
C ALA A 144 -1.82 3.56 17.68
N ARG A 145 -0.92 4.55 17.70
CA ARG A 145 -0.07 4.85 18.85
C ARG A 145 -0.88 5.19 20.10
N MET A 146 -1.96 5.96 19.97
CA MET A 146 -2.84 6.31 21.10
C MET A 146 -3.65 5.11 21.62
N THR A 147 -4.11 4.23 20.73
CA THR A 147 -4.82 3.00 21.10
C THR A 147 -3.89 1.99 21.77
N LEU A 148 -2.68 1.81 21.24
CA LEU A 148 -1.65 0.93 21.80
C LEU A 148 -1.19 1.40 23.19
N LYS A 149 -0.97 2.72 23.38
CA LYS A 149 -0.63 3.30 24.69
C LYS A 149 -1.70 3.09 25.77
N ARG A 150 -2.96 2.85 25.39
CA ARG A 150 -4.06 2.56 26.33
C ARG A 150 -4.34 1.06 26.53
N SER A 151 -3.66 0.19 25.79
CA SER A 151 -3.86 -1.27 25.81
C SER A 151 -2.94 -2.02 26.78
N SER A 152 -2.52 -1.38 27.88
CA SER A 152 -1.80 -2.07 28.96
C SER A 152 -2.65 -3.13 29.68
N ASP A 153 -3.95 -3.24 29.37
CA ASP A 153 -4.79 -4.36 29.78
C ASP A 153 -4.79 -5.48 28.72
N GLN A 154 -4.29 -6.64 29.15
CA GLN A 154 -3.79 -7.82 28.41
C GLN A 154 -4.73 -8.55 27.42
N THR A 155 -5.76 -7.92 26.86
CA THR A 155 -6.70 -8.62 25.95
C THR A 155 -6.81 -8.00 24.56
N ILE A 156 -6.35 -6.76 24.35
CA ILE A 156 -6.47 -6.08 23.05
C ILE A 156 -5.21 -6.25 22.18
N GLY A 157 -4.03 -6.43 22.79
CA GLY A 157 -2.77 -6.65 22.06
C GLY A 157 -2.79 -7.87 21.14
N ASP A 158 -3.32 -9.00 21.62
CA ASP A 158 -3.45 -10.24 20.83
C ASP A 158 -4.48 -10.12 19.70
N ILE A 159 -5.57 -9.38 19.94
CA ILE A 159 -6.59 -9.14 18.92
C ILE A 159 -6.04 -8.23 17.82
N VAL A 160 -5.23 -7.22 18.16
CA VAL A 160 -4.57 -6.35 17.18
C VAL A 160 -3.58 -7.15 16.35
N ALA A 161 -2.74 -8.00 16.96
CA ALA A 161 -1.78 -8.86 16.25
C ALA A 161 -2.46 -9.82 15.26
N GLN A 162 -3.62 -10.39 15.62
CA GLN A 162 -4.42 -11.24 14.72
C GLN A 162 -5.19 -10.42 13.67
N SER A 163 -5.61 -9.20 14.00
CA SER A 163 -6.36 -8.34 13.08
C SER A 163 -5.45 -7.71 12.00
N VAL A 164 -4.13 -7.63 12.20
CA VAL A 164 -3.14 -7.29 11.15
C VAL A 164 -3.35 -8.12 9.88
N GLN A 165 -3.75 -9.38 10.01
CA GLN A 165 -4.01 -10.28 8.89
C GLN A 165 -5.37 -10.05 8.20
N ASN A 166 -6.25 -9.22 8.77
CA ASN A 166 -7.58 -8.92 8.21
C ASN A 166 -7.89 -7.41 8.27
N PRO A 167 -7.52 -6.65 7.22
CA PRO A 167 -7.71 -5.19 7.16
C PRO A 167 -9.16 -4.74 7.39
N SER A 168 -10.14 -5.56 7.00
CA SER A 168 -11.56 -5.27 7.20
C SER A 168 -12.02 -5.36 8.67
N GLN A 169 -11.36 -6.19 9.48
CA GLN A 169 -11.62 -6.29 10.91
C GLN A 169 -10.94 -5.15 11.66
N LEU A 170 -9.71 -4.77 11.26
CA LEU A 170 -9.04 -3.59 11.81
C LEU A 170 -9.85 -2.31 11.60
N SER A 171 -10.35 -2.06 10.39
CA SER A 171 -11.13 -0.85 10.11
C SER A 171 -12.40 -0.76 10.97
N LYS A 172 -13.10 -1.88 11.16
CA LYS A 172 -14.27 -1.98 12.06
C LYS A 172 -13.88 -1.72 13.52
N MET A 173 -12.76 -2.26 13.97
CA MET A 173 -12.26 -2.05 15.33
C MET A 173 -11.90 -0.57 15.56
N LEU A 174 -11.17 0.04 14.63
CA LEU A 174 -10.81 1.45 14.67
C LEU A 174 -12.05 2.34 14.71
N ALA A 175 -13.04 2.09 13.86
CA ALA A 175 -14.30 2.84 13.85
C ALA A 175 -15.02 2.77 15.21
N ARG A 176 -15.11 1.56 15.80
CA ARG A 176 -15.71 1.37 17.13
C ARG A 176 -14.93 2.08 18.24
N SER A 177 -13.60 2.01 18.20
CA SER A 177 -12.73 2.67 19.17
C SER A 177 -12.88 4.19 19.10
N PHE A 178 -12.86 4.75 17.88
CA PHE A 178 -13.01 6.18 17.64
C PHE A 178 -14.38 6.69 18.08
N TYR A 179 -15.45 5.96 17.78
CA TYR A 179 -16.80 6.29 18.25
C TYR A 179 -16.88 6.37 19.79
N ARG A 180 -16.30 5.38 20.48
CA ARG A 180 -16.26 5.36 21.96
C ARG A 180 -15.46 6.54 22.51
N GLU A 181 -14.35 6.89 21.89
CA GLU A 181 -13.54 8.04 22.34
C GLU A 181 -14.24 9.38 22.11
N MET A 182 -14.89 9.58 20.97
CA MET A 182 -15.68 10.81 20.76
C MET A 182 -16.80 10.92 21.79
N THR A 183 -17.46 9.80 22.11
CA THR A 183 -18.48 9.79 23.17
C THR A 183 -17.87 10.11 24.54
N ARG A 184 -16.71 9.53 24.87
CA ARG A 184 -15.99 9.78 26.12
C ARG A 184 -15.48 11.22 26.24
N ALA A 185 -15.09 11.83 25.13
CA ALA A 185 -14.66 13.23 25.06
C ALA A 185 -15.83 14.23 25.07
N GLY A 186 -17.08 13.75 25.21
CA GLY A 186 -18.26 14.58 25.36
C GLY A 186 -18.90 15.04 24.05
N PHE A 187 -18.48 14.49 22.90
CA PHE A 187 -19.14 14.78 21.64
C PHE A 187 -20.54 14.15 21.63
N ASN A 188 -21.54 14.96 21.29
CA ASN A 188 -22.89 14.46 21.13
C ASN A 188 -23.08 13.79 19.76
N PHE A 189 -24.20 13.08 19.60
CA PHE A 189 -24.48 12.30 18.40
C PHE A 189 -24.42 13.14 17.10
N ASN A 190 -24.95 14.35 17.10
CA ASN A 190 -24.96 15.21 15.92
C ASN A 190 -23.54 15.66 15.53
N GLN A 191 -22.68 15.94 16.51
CA GLN A 191 -21.27 16.29 16.26
C GLN A 191 -20.47 15.09 15.73
N ILE A 192 -20.74 13.89 16.25
CA ILE A 192 -20.12 12.65 15.77
C ILE A 192 -20.52 12.37 14.31
N ILE A 193 -21.81 12.51 13.99
CA ILE A 193 -22.29 12.36 12.61
C ILE A 193 -21.72 13.45 11.70
N GLY A 194 -21.63 14.69 12.17
CA GLY A 194 -20.98 15.78 11.45
C GLY A 194 -19.53 15.47 11.11
N ALA A 195 -18.74 15.03 12.10
CA ALA A 195 -17.35 14.62 11.90
C ALA A 195 -17.21 13.44 10.92
N ALA A 196 -18.08 12.43 11.01
CA ALA A 196 -18.09 11.32 10.08
C ALA A 196 -18.44 11.78 8.65
N THR A 197 -19.38 12.71 8.51
CA THR A 197 -19.79 13.28 7.22
C THR A 197 -18.65 14.09 6.59
N GLU A 198 -17.88 14.81 7.40
CA GLU A 198 -16.70 15.54 6.93
C GLU A 198 -15.62 14.57 6.42
N ILE A 199 -15.36 13.48 7.14
CA ILE A 199 -14.44 12.42 6.70
C ILE A 199 -14.88 11.81 5.37
N ILE A 200 -16.18 11.52 5.22
CA ILE A 200 -16.74 10.99 3.96
C ILE A 200 -16.58 12.02 2.83
N SER A 201 -16.79 13.30 3.12
CA SER A 201 -16.66 14.39 2.15
C SER A 201 -15.22 14.57 1.68
N GLU A 202 -14.25 14.51 2.58
CA GLU A 202 -12.82 14.52 2.26
C GLU A 202 -12.41 13.30 1.42
N LEU A 203 -12.93 12.12 1.75
CA LEU A 203 -12.69 10.92 0.94
C LEU A 203 -13.24 11.08 -0.48
N ALA A 204 -14.48 11.57 -0.63
CA ALA A 204 -15.10 11.80 -1.92
C ALA A 204 -14.36 12.89 -2.74
N SER A 205 -13.88 13.94 -2.08
CA SER A 205 -13.07 15.02 -2.67
C SER A 205 -11.75 14.50 -3.21
N ASN A 206 -11.04 13.67 -2.45
CA ASN A 206 -9.77 13.09 -2.87
C ASN A 206 -9.92 12.12 -4.05
N VAL A 207 -10.99 11.32 -4.08
CA VAL A 207 -11.29 10.45 -5.23
C VAL A 207 -11.51 11.28 -6.50
N ARG A 208 -12.28 12.38 -6.43
CA ARG A 208 -12.51 13.28 -7.57
C ARG A 208 -11.22 13.93 -8.08
N LYS A 209 -10.38 14.45 -7.16
CA LYS A 209 -9.09 15.06 -7.53
C LYS A 209 -8.16 14.08 -8.23
N HIS A 210 -8.19 12.79 -7.85
CA HIS A 210 -7.38 11.76 -8.50
C HIS A 210 -7.91 11.44 -9.91
N SER A 211 -9.24 11.44 -10.09
CA SER A 211 -9.90 11.29 -11.38
C SER A 211 -9.56 12.42 -12.36
N ASP A 212 -9.66 13.68 -11.90
CA ASP A 212 -9.37 14.87 -12.73
C ASP A 212 -7.90 14.95 -13.15
N ARG A 213 -6.97 14.47 -12.30
CA ARG A 213 -5.54 14.41 -12.62
C ARG A 213 -5.22 13.37 -13.70
N ASN A 214 -5.94 12.25 -13.74
CA ASN A 214 -5.78 11.27 -14.81
C ASN A 214 -6.29 11.82 -16.15
N GLN A 215 -7.44 12.50 -16.17
CA GLN A 215 -7.99 13.11 -17.39
C GLN A 215 -7.10 14.19 -18.02
N ARG A 216 -6.30 14.92 -17.21
CA ARG A 216 -5.37 15.95 -17.72
C ARG A 216 -4.03 15.40 -18.24
N ARG A 217 -3.71 14.12 -18.00
CA ARG A 217 -2.48 13.48 -18.48
C ARG A 217 -2.69 12.70 -19.79
N GLU A 218 -3.95 12.50 -20.19
CA GLU A 218 -4.35 11.76 -21.39
C GLU A 218 -4.75 12.69 -22.57
N GLY A 219 -4.73 14.01 -22.37
CA GLY A 219 -4.91 15.02 -23.42
C GLY A 219 -3.60 15.73 -23.75
#